data_AF-A0A0S3PUD6-F1
#
_entry.id   AF-A0A0S3PUD6-F1
#
_cell.length_a   1.000
_cell.length_b   1.000
_cell.length_c   1.000
_cell.angle_alpha   90.00
_cell.angle_beta   90.00
_cell.angle_gamma   90.00
#
_symmetry.space_group_name_H-M   'P 1'
#
loop_
_entity.id
_entity.type
_entity.pdbx_description
1 polymer ?
#
loop_
_entity_poly.entity_id
_entity_poly.type
_entity_poly.pdbx_seq_one_letter_code
_entity_poly.pdbx_strand_id
1 'polypeptide(L)'
;MRLEEITLLVFTAFNVVRLVAYVPQIRKAACDQNGASAIAYSTWVMFFFAHASTVAYALVNQKDASLALWFTANAACCLAIIGAGLLARRRSRARLNA
;
A
#
# COMPACT_ATOMS: atom_id res chain seq x y z
N MET A 1 -30.24 -8.49 -5.40
CA MET A 1 -28.88 -8.59 -4.84
C MET A 1 -29.00 -8.94 -3.38
N ARG A 2 -28.28 -9.97 -2.94
CA ARG A 2 -28.21 -10.38 -1.54
C ARG A 2 -27.16 -9.55 -0.79
N LEU A 3 -27.22 -9.53 0.54
CA LEU A 3 -26.34 -8.69 1.36
C LEU A 3 -24.86 -9.07 1.15
N GLU A 4 -24.56 -10.36 1.04
CA GLU A 4 -23.23 -10.88 0.76
C GLU A 4 -22.66 -10.36 -0.58
N GLU A 5 -23.49 -10.26 -1.61
CA GLU A 5 -23.08 -9.77 -2.94
C GLU A 5 -22.77 -8.27 -2.89
N ILE A 6 -23.59 -7.50 -2.15
CA ILE A 6 -23.39 -6.06 -1.96
C ILE A 6 -22.09 -5.81 -1.20
N THR A 7 -21.87 -6.53 -0.08
CA THR A 7 -20.64 -6.37 0.71
C THR A 7 -19.40 -6.78 -0.08
N LEU A 8 -19.45 -7.87 -0.86
CA LEU A 8 -18.35 -8.29 -1.73
C LEU A 8 -18.06 -7.28 -2.83
N LEU A 9 -19.10 -6.71 -3.46
CA LEU A 9 -18.95 -5.69 -4.50
C LEU A 9 -18.29 -4.44 -3.95
N VAL A 10 -18.80 -3.91 -2.83
CA VAL A 10 -18.23 -2.73 -2.14
C VAL A 10 -16.79 -3.01 -1.74
N PHE A 11 -16.53 -4.16 -1.09
CA PHE A 11 -15.19 -4.57 -0.70
C PHE A 11 -14.22 -4.59 -1.89
N THR A 12 -14.62 -5.22 -3.00
CA THR A 12 -13.80 -5.34 -4.20
C THR A 12 -13.56 -3.97 -4.84
N ALA A 13 -14.61 -3.17 -5.00
CA ALA A 13 -14.54 -1.84 -5.61
C ALA A 13 -13.57 -0.93 -4.84
N PHE A 14 -13.66 -0.87 -3.51
CA PHE A 14 -12.77 -0.03 -2.71
C PHE A 14 -11.33 -0.54 -2.68
N ASN A 15 -11.09 -1.86 -2.74
CA ASN A 15 -9.73 -2.37 -2.89
C ASN A 15 -9.12 -2.02 -4.26
N VAL A 16 -9.90 -2.10 -5.34
CA VAL A 16 -9.46 -1.66 -6.67
C VAL A 16 -9.17 -0.17 -6.69
N VAL A 17 -10.07 0.67 -6.17
CA VAL A 17 -9.87 2.12 -6.07
C VAL A 17 -8.60 2.42 -5.27
N ARG A 18 -8.37 1.70 -4.16
CA ARG A 18 -7.16 1.85 -3.34
C ARG A 18 -5.89 1.52 -4.12
N LEU A 19 -5.86 0.41 -4.87
CA LEU A 19 -4.72 0.05 -5.72
C LEU A 19 -4.43 1.12 -6.78
N VAL A 20 -5.47 1.61 -7.46
CA VAL A 20 -5.34 2.69 -8.44
C VAL A 20 -4.85 3.98 -7.77
N ALA A 21 -5.35 4.29 -6.58
CA ALA A 21 -4.96 5.47 -5.80
C ALA A 21 -3.51 5.42 -5.29
N TYR A 22 -2.91 4.23 -5.16
CA TYR A 22 -1.49 4.11 -4.82
C TYR A 22 -0.57 4.53 -5.97
N VAL A 23 -0.98 4.39 -7.24
CA VAL A 23 -0.17 4.77 -8.40
C VAL A 23 0.26 6.25 -8.38
N PRO A 24 -0.65 7.25 -8.25
CA PRO A 24 -0.23 8.65 -8.17
C PRO A 24 0.55 8.96 -6.90
N GLN A 25 0.31 8.25 -5.79
CA GLN A 25 1.07 8.43 -4.56
C GLN A 25 2.51 7.94 -4.69
N ILE A 26 2.71 6.74 -5.24
CA ILE A 26 4.05 6.19 -5.56
C ILE A 26 4.78 7.12 -6.52
N ARG A 27 4.10 7.59 -7.57
CA ARG A 27 4.70 8.51 -8.55
C ARG A 27 5.13 9.82 -7.89
N LYS A 28 4.25 10.44 -7.09
CA LYS A 28 4.58 11.67 -6.34
C LYS A 28 5.74 11.45 -5.37
N ALA A 29 5.75 10.32 -4.65
CA ALA A 29 6.84 9.94 -3.75
C ALA A 29 8.18 9.83 -4.49
N ALA A 30 8.21 9.10 -5.60
CA ALA A 30 9.41 8.81 -6.36
C ALA A 30 9.98 10.03 -7.11
N CYS A 31 9.10 10.96 -7.51
CA CYS A 31 9.46 12.19 -8.22
C CYS A 31 9.69 13.38 -7.28
N ASP A 32 9.47 13.24 -5.96
CA ASP A 32 9.66 14.35 -5.05
C ASP A 32 11.14 14.75 -4.94
N GLN A 33 11.41 16.03 -5.19
CA GLN A 33 12.77 16.58 -5.17
C GLN A 33 13.26 16.83 -3.75
N ASN A 34 12.33 16.96 -2.79
CA ASN A 34 12.60 17.20 -1.37
C ASN A 34 12.68 15.90 -0.55
N GLY A 35 12.86 14.76 -1.21
CA GLY A 35 13.09 13.48 -0.55
C GLY A 35 11.84 12.88 0.08
N ALA A 36 10.66 13.16 -0.46
CA ALA A 36 9.39 12.68 0.06
C ALA A 36 9.23 12.97 1.57
N SER A 37 9.55 14.20 1.99
CA SER A 37 9.52 14.60 3.40
C SER A 37 8.12 14.50 4.00
N ALA A 38 7.09 14.71 3.17
CA ALA A 38 5.67 14.58 3.52
C ALA A 38 5.21 13.13 3.76
N ILE A 39 6.02 12.11 3.41
CA ILE A 39 5.65 10.71 3.63
C ILE A 39 6.03 10.29 5.05
N ALA A 40 5.01 10.02 5.85
CA ALA A 40 5.16 9.41 7.17
C ALA A 40 5.38 7.89 7.02
N TYR A 41 6.63 7.43 7.17
CA TYR A 41 6.94 5.99 7.10
C TYR A 41 6.21 5.16 8.14
N SER A 42 5.98 5.71 9.34
CA SER A 42 5.25 5.04 10.41
C SER A 42 3.85 4.62 9.95
N THR A 43 3.14 5.48 9.23
CA THR A 43 1.81 5.18 8.67
C THR A 43 1.87 4.02 7.69
N TRP A 44 2.82 4.03 6.76
CA TRP A 44 2.94 3.00 5.73
C TRP A 44 3.42 1.66 6.29
N VAL A 45 4.29 1.68 7.30
CA VAL A 45 4.72 0.47 8.02
C VAL A 45 3.56 -0.13 8.81
N MET A 46 2.79 0.71 9.51
CA MET A 46 1.58 0.26 10.22
C MET A 46 0.57 -0.37 9.26
N PHE A 47 0.31 0.26 8.11
CA PHE A 47 -0.57 -0.31 7.08
C PHE A 47 -0.03 -1.60 6.49
N PHE A 48 1.28 -1.71 6.26
CA PHE A 48 1.88 -2.96 5.83
C PHE A 48 1.61 -4.09 6.84
N PHE A 49 1.86 -3.87 8.14
CA PHE A 49 1.60 -4.89 9.16
C PHE A 49 0.11 -5.21 9.29
N ALA A 50 -0.78 -4.22 9.19
CA ALA A 50 -2.21 -4.45 9.20
C ALA A 50 -2.68 -5.29 7.99
N HIS A 51 -2.09 -5.08 6.81
CA HIS A 51 -2.40 -5.88 5.64
C HIS A 51 -1.82 -7.29 5.75
N ALA A 52 -0.56 -7.41 6.18
CA ALA A 52 0.10 -8.70 6.37
C ALA A 52 -0.61 -9.58 7.42
N SER A 53 -1.06 -8.98 8.53
CA SER A 53 -1.84 -9.71 9.54
C SER A 53 -3.20 -10.15 8.99
N THR A 54 -3.85 -9.33 8.17
CA THR A 54 -5.10 -9.71 7.50
C THR A 54 -4.88 -10.87 6.52
N VAL A 55 -3.77 -10.88 5.77
CA VAL A 55 -3.42 -12.01 4.88
C VAL A 55 -3.24 -13.29 5.71
N ALA A 56 -2.48 -13.23 6.81
CA ALA A 56 -2.29 -14.37 7.69
C ALA A 56 -3.63 -14.88 8.26
N TYR A 57 -4.49 -13.96 8.71
CA TYR A 57 -5.83 -14.29 9.19
C TYR A 57 -6.69 -14.94 8.10
N ALA A 58 -6.67 -14.41 6.88
CA ALA A 58 -7.45 -14.93 5.76
C ALA A 58 -7.03 -16.36 5.38
N LEU A 59 -5.72 -16.64 5.35
CA LEU A 59 -5.19 -17.95 4.98
C LEU A 59 -5.33 -19.00 6.08
N VAL A 60 -5.03 -18.64 7.33
CA VAL A 60 -5.00 -19.59 8.45
C VAL A 60 -6.39 -19.85 9.01
N ASN A 61 -7.19 -18.79 9.19
CA ASN A 61 -8.46 -18.89 9.91
C ASN A 61 -9.66 -19.00 8.98
N GLN A 62 -9.73 -18.16 7.94
CA GLN A 62 -10.90 -18.12 7.05
C GLN A 62 -10.79 -19.03 5.83
N LYS A 63 -9.56 -19.45 5.48
CA LYS A 63 -9.26 -20.14 4.22
C LYS A 63 -9.78 -19.38 2.99
N ASP A 64 -9.81 -18.05 3.07
CA ASP A 64 -10.30 -17.17 2.01
C ASP A 64 -9.12 -16.64 1.18
N ALA A 65 -8.87 -17.30 0.05
CA ALA A 65 -7.80 -16.93 -0.87
C ALA A 65 -8.06 -15.58 -1.56
N SER A 66 -9.32 -15.18 -1.77
CA SER A 66 -9.66 -13.92 -2.40
C SER A 66 -9.34 -12.74 -1.47
N LEU A 67 -9.71 -12.84 -0.20
CA LEU A 67 -9.35 -11.86 0.83
C LEU A 67 -7.84 -11.73 0.96
N ALA A 68 -7.13 -12.86 1.00
CA ALA A 68 -5.66 -12.89 1.06
C ALA A 68 -5.02 -12.18 -0.14
N LEU A 69 -5.54 -12.40 -1.36
CA LEU A 69 -5.02 -11.77 -2.58
C LEU A 69 -5.12 -10.24 -2.53
N TRP A 70 -6.31 -9.71 -2.21
CA TRP A 70 -6.52 -8.26 -2.14
C TRP A 70 -5.63 -7.59 -1.10
N PHE A 71 -5.49 -8.19 0.08
CA PHE A 71 -4.64 -7.62 1.12
C PHE A 71 -3.15 -7.79 0.84
N THR A 72 -2.75 -8.84 0.13
CA THR A 72 -1.36 -9.00 -0.35
C THR A 72 -1.00 -7.89 -1.34
N ALA A 73 -1.89 -7.59 -2.29
CA ALA A 73 -1.67 -6.49 -3.25
C ALA A 73 -1.51 -5.14 -2.52
N ASN A 74 -2.34 -4.87 -1.51
CA ASN A 74 -2.21 -3.65 -0.70
C ASN A 74 -0.91 -3.61 0.11
N ALA A 75 -0.49 -4.73 0.70
CA ALA A 75 0.78 -4.84 1.42
C ALA A 75 1.97 -4.54 0.49
N ALA A 76 1.95 -5.08 -0.73
CA ALA A 76 2.98 -4.81 -1.74
C ALA A 76 3.02 -3.32 -2.13
N CYS A 77 1.87 -2.65 -2.28
CA CYS A 77 1.82 -1.22 -2.54
C CYS A 77 2.38 -0.37 -1.39
N CYS A 78 2.14 -0.78 -0.13
CA CYS A 78 2.74 -0.10 1.03
C CYS A 78 4.28 -0.17 0.98
N LEU A 79 4.85 -1.33 0.65
CA LEU A 79 6.29 -1.49 0.46
C LEU A 79 6.80 -0.65 -0.71
N ALA A 80 6.06 -0.56 -1.81
CA ALA A 80 6.42 0.27 -2.95
C ALA A 80 6.49 1.76 -2.59
N ILE A 81 5.54 2.26 -1.77
CA ILE A 81 5.56 3.66 -1.30
C ILE A 81 6.73 3.92 -0.37
N ILE A 82 6.99 3.01 0.58
CA ILE A 82 8.17 3.10 1.45
C ILE A 82 9.46 3.12 0.62
N GLY A 83 9.59 2.20 -0.34
CA GLY A 83 10.74 2.12 -1.24
C GLY A 83 10.93 3.39 -2.08
N ALA A 84 9.84 3.90 -2.68
CA ALA A 84 9.85 5.15 -3.44
C ALA A 84 10.30 6.34 -2.58
N GLY A 85 9.78 6.46 -1.36
CA GLY A 85 10.19 7.50 -0.42
C GLY A 85 11.67 7.39 -0.04
N LEU A 86 12.17 6.18 0.24
CA LEU A 86 13.56 5.95 0.58
C LEU A 86 14.50 6.30 -0.59
N LEU A 87 14.13 5.94 -1.82
CA LEU A 87 14.89 6.29 -3.03
C LEU A 87 14.91 7.80 -3.25
N ALA A 88 13.78 8.48 -3.07
CA ALA A 88 13.73 9.94 -3.15
C ALA A 88 14.65 10.59 -2.10
N ARG A 89 14.63 10.14 -0.84
CA ARG A 89 15.54 10.63 0.22
C ARG A 89 17.00 10.45 -0.12
N ARG A 90 17.36 9.28 -0.66
CA ARG A 90 18.74 9.00 -1.08
C ARG A 90 19.18 9.95 -2.20
N ARG A 91 18.32 10.19 -3.20
CA ARG A 91 18.60 11.13 -4.31
C ARG A 91 18.78 12.56 -3.81
N SER A 92 17.89 13.04 -2.93
CA SER A 92 18.00 14.40 -2.38
C SER A 92 19.28 14.57 -1.56
N ARG A 93 19.67 13.58 -0.74
CA ARG A 93 20.94 13.62 -0.01
C ARG A 93 22.16 13.61 -0.93
N ALA A 94 22.15 12.80 -1.99
CA ALA A 94 23.24 12.77 -2.96
C ALA A 94 23.41 14.12 -3.67
N ARG A 95 22.30 14.82 -3.98
CA ARG A 95 22.33 16.18 -4.56
C ARG A 95 22.87 17.24 -3.60
N LEU A 96 22.63 17.11 -2.29
CA LEU A 96 23.16 18.04 -1.29
C LEU A 96 24.66 17.87 -1.04
N ASN A 97 25.21 16.69 -1.36
CA ASN A 97 26.62 16.36 -1.17
C ASN A 97 27.47 16.50 -2.45
N ALA A 98 26.86 16.91 -3.58
CA ALA A 98 27.51 17.12 -4.88
C ALA A 98 27.68 18.60 -5.15
#